data_AF-A0A524PA79-F1
#
_entry.id   AF-A0A524PA79-F1
#
_cell.length_a   1.000
_cell.length_b   1.000
_cell.length_c   1.000
_cell.angle_alpha   90.00
_cell.angle_beta   90.00
_cell.angle_gamma   90.00
#
_symmetry.space_group_name_H-M   'P 1'
#
loop_
_entity.id
_entity.type
_entity.pdbx_description
1 polymer ?
#
loop_
_entity_poly.entity_id
_entity_poly.type
_entity_poly.pdbx_seq_one_letter_code
_entity_poly.pdbx_strand_id
1 'polypeptide(L)'
;MGTAQRKMVPREHGAYAELLFPIVSVLLGGSPTTSTWLLAIGAIACFLGNEPLLVLFGQRGTRMKREESDHAKRALLVFLLVALGAGVPGLLLATTAVQFAVGIPLLLGAGLIMLAIQGLERSMFGEGLAAITLSSTAIPLGLSAGLDLTSALAVTLIWLVTSLLGTAVVRLTVGRAKAKTDEALAGVRFKRVLLIFTCLAVIVVGVAA
;
A
#
# COMPACT_ATOMS: atom_id res chain seq x y z
N MET A 1 -23.24 -27.63 6.29
CA MET A 1 -22.47 -26.96 5.21
C MET A 1 -21.24 -26.36 5.84
N GLY A 2 -20.05 -26.91 5.57
CA GLY A 2 -18.80 -26.49 6.20
C GLY A 2 -18.50 -25.02 5.92
N THR A 3 -18.37 -24.24 6.98
CA THR A 3 -17.85 -22.87 6.92
C THR A 3 -16.39 -22.96 6.50
N ALA A 4 -16.12 -22.86 5.21
CA ALA A 4 -14.76 -22.68 4.71
C ALA A 4 -14.19 -21.44 5.41
N GLN A 5 -13.30 -21.69 6.37
CA GLN A 5 -12.69 -20.70 7.25
C GLN A 5 -11.98 -19.68 6.36
N ARG A 6 -12.63 -18.53 6.12
CA ARG A 6 -12.11 -17.52 5.21
C ARG A 6 -10.93 -16.83 5.86
N LYS A 7 -9.79 -16.83 5.17
CA LYS A 7 -8.56 -16.14 5.61
C LYS A 7 -8.82 -14.63 5.67
N MET A 8 -8.52 -14.00 6.81
CA MET A 8 -8.59 -12.54 7.01
C MET A 8 -7.34 -11.84 6.48
N VAL A 9 -7.08 -12.05 5.21
CA VAL A 9 -5.88 -11.58 4.50
C VAL A 9 -6.40 -10.70 3.36
N PRO A 10 -5.82 -9.51 3.12
CA PRO A 10 -6.32 -8.57 2.11
C PRO A 10 -6.65 -9.26 0.77
N ARG A 11 -7.83 -9.00 0.22
CA ARG A 11 -8.28 -9.71 -1.00
C ARG A 11 -7.69 -9.15 -2.29
N GLU A 12 -7.08 -7.97 -2.20
CA GLU A 12 -6.56 -7.22 -3.33
C GLU A 12 -5.12 -7.64 -3.59
N HIS A 13 -4.94 -8.57 -4.53
CA HIS A 13 -3.64 -9.13 -4.91
C HIS A 13 -2.64 -8.04 -5.33
N GLY A 14 -3.13 -6.94 -5.92
CA GLY A 14 -2.31 -5.78 -6.30
C GLY A 14 -1.68 -5.08 -5.10
N ALA A 15 -2.38 -4.96 -3.98
CA ALA A 15 -1.88 -4.24 -2.81
C ALA A 15 -0.68 -4.95 -2.14
N TYR A 16 -0.57 -6.28 -2.29
CA TYR A 16 0.63 -7.01 -1.86
C TYR A 16 1.86 -6.60 -2.66
N ALA A 17 1.70 -6.49 -3.98
CA ALA A 17 2.78 -6.05 -4.85
C ALA A 17 3.18 -4.61 -4.51
N GLU A 18 2.22 -3.72 -4.28
CA GLU A 18 2.47 -2.31 -3.93
C GLU A 18 3.29 -2.14 -2.65
N LEU A 19 3.18 -3.06 -1.68
CA LEU A 19 4.01 -3.03 -0.47
C LEU A 19 5.29 -3.84 -0.59
N LEU A 20 5.19 -5.09 -1.06
CA LEU A 20 6.32 -6.03 -1.03
C LEU A 20 7.42 -5.62 -2.00
N PHE A 21 7.09 -5.07 -3.17
CA PHE A 21 8.10 -4.71 -4.14
C PHE A 21 9.01 -3.55 -3.70
N PRO A 22 8.50 -2.45 -3.11
CA PRO A 22 9.37 -1.45 -2.48
C PRO A 22 10.27 -2.04 -1.40
N ILE A 23 9.73 -2.90 -0.53
CA ILE A 23 10.50 -3.56 0.54
C ILE A 23 11.63 -4.40 -0.06
N VAL A 24 11.31 -5.27 -1.01
CA VAL A 24 12.30 -6.14 -1.67
C VAL A 24 13.36 -5.30 -2.40
N SER A 25 12.97 -4.23 -3.07
CA SER A 25 13.91 -3.33 -3.77
C SER A 25 14.92 -2.71 -2.82
N VAL A 26 14.47 -2.25 -1.65
CA VAL A 26 15.35 -1.75 -0.59
C VAL A 26 16.25 -2.85 -0.05
N LEU A 27 15.70 -4.03 0.22
CA LEU A 27 16.46 -5.14 0.79
C LEU A 27 17.57 -5.64 -0.15
N LEU A 28 17.32 -5.61 -1.46
CA LEU A 28 18.30 -5.98 -2.48
C LEU A 28 19.30 -4.85 -2.80
N GLY A 29 18.87 -3.58 -2.68
CA GLY A 29 19.71 -2.42 -3.01
C GLY A 29 20.66 -2.00 -1.90
N GLY A 30 20.32 -2.27 -0.63
CA GLY A 30 21.11 -1.88 0.54
C GLY A 30 21.80 -3.04 1.26
N SER A 31 22.27 -2.78 2.48
CA SER A 31 22.76 -3.77 3.45
C SER A 31 21.76 -3.88 4.61
N PRO A 32 20.76 -4.78 4.54
CA PRO A 32 19.71 -4.85 5.54
C PRO A 32 20.25 -5.08 6.96
N THR A 33 19.82 -4.25 7.89
CA THR A 33 20.16 -4.39 9.32
C THR A 33 19.03 -5.07 10.07
N THR A 34 19.26 -5.42 11.34
CA THR A 34 18.20 -5.91 12.23
C THR A 34 17.04 -4.93 12.32
N SER A 35 17.30 -3.63 12.34
CA SER A 35 16.28 -2.59 12.29
C SER A 35 15.45 -2.67 11.01
N THR A 36 16.09 -2.84 9.84
CA THR A 36 15.41 -2.98 8.55
C THR A 36 14.43 -4.15 8.54
N TRP A 37 14.85 -5.32 9.01
CA TRP A 37 13.99 -6.50 9.05
C TRP A 37 12.79 -6.31 9.99
N LEU A 38 13.02 -5.76 11.18
CA LEU A 38 11.98 -5.51 12.17
C LEU A 38 10.96 -4.47 11.67
N LEU A 39 11.42 -3.39 11.04
CA LEU A 39 10.55 -2.38 10.44
C LEU A 39 9.76 -2.95 9.25
N ALA A 40 10.37 -3.81 8.42
CA ALA A 40 9.69 -4.47 7.31
C ALA A 40 8.58 -5.41 7.81
N ILE A 41 8.86 -6.22 8.83
CA ILE A 41 7.85 -7.08 9.48
C ILE A 41 6.73 -6.22 10.07
N GLY A 42 7.07 -5.12 10.73
CA GLY A 42 6.10 -4.16 11.26
C GLY A 42 5.19 -3.58 10.18
N ALA A 43 5.76 -3.14 9.06
CA ALA A 43 5.01 -2.59 7.93
C ALA A 43 4.07 -3.64 7.30
N ILE A 44 4.53 -4.87 7.12
CA ILE A 44 3.70 -5.99 6.61
C ILE A 44 2.56 -6.29 7.59
N ALA A 45 2.83 -6.32 8.90
CA ALA A 45 1.82 -6.56 9.91
C ALA A 45 0.75 -5.45 9.94
N CYS A 46 1.17 -4.17 9.85
CA CYS A 46 0.25 -3.04 9.72
C CYS A 46 -0.64 -3.18 8.48
N PHE A 47 -0.06 -3.56 7.33
CA PHE A 47 -0.81 -3.77 6.10
C PHE A 47 -1.82 -4.91 6.21
N LEU A 48 -1.42 -6.06 6.77
CA LEU A 48 -2.32 -7.19 6.98
C LEU A 48 -3.45 -6.87 7.98
N GLY A 49 -3.18 -5.99 8.94
CA GLY A 49 -4.17 -5.48 9.89
C GLY A 49 -5.31 -4.66 9.26
N ASN A 50 -5.17 -4.19 8.02
CA ASN A 50 -6.17 -3.36 7.36
C ASN A 50 -7.49 -4.10 7.11
N GLU A 51 -7.45 -5.36 6.64
CA GLU A 51 -8.69 -6.10 6.35
C GLU A 51 -9.52 -6.37 7.63
N PRO A 52 -8.96 -6.90 8.73
CA PRO A 52 -9.69 -7.02 10.00
C PRO A 52 -10.28 -5.70 10.49
N LEU A 53 -9.54 -4.60 10.34
CA LEU A 53 -10.00 -3.26 10.71
C LEU A 53 -11.27 -2.88 9.92
N LEU A 54 -11.26 -3.06 8.61
CA LEU A 54 -12.42 -2.78 7.74
C LEU A 54 -13.65 -3.63 8.10
N VAL A 55 -13.45 -4.90 8.49
CA VAL A 55 -14.55 -5.76 8.97
C VAL A 55 -15.18 -5.21 10.25
N LEU A 56 -14.36 -4.78 11.21
CA LEU A 56 -14.84 -4.25 12.49
C LEU A 56 -15.56 -2.91 12.33
N PHE A 57 -15.11 -2.06 11.40
CA PHE A 57 -15.82 -0.82 11.05
C PHE A 57 -17.06 -1.07 10.17
N GLY A 58 -17.29 -2.30 9.69
CA GLY A 58 -18.48 -2.67 8.94
C GLY A 58 -18.45 -2.26 7.47
N GLN A 59 -17.29 -1.82 6.96
CA GLN A 59 -17.08 -1.42 5.56
C GLN A 59 -17.19 -2.61 4.60
N ARG A 60 -17.05 -3.83 5.11
CA ARG A 60 -17.26 -5.07 4.37
C ARG A 60 -18.68 -5.66 4.52
N GLY A 61 -19.61 -4.90 5.09
CA GLY A 61 -21.03 -5.25 5.23
C GLY A 61 -21.42 -5.66 6.66
N THR A 62 -22.64 -5.29 7.05
CA THR A 62 -23.19 -5.51 8.41
C THR A 62 -23.30 -6.98 8.78
N ARG A 63 -23.59 -7.85 7.82
CA ARG A 63 -23.62 -9.31 8.00
C ARG A 63 -22.25 -9.85 8.38
N MET A 64 -21.20 -9.47 7.63
CA MET A 64 -19.85 -9.96 7.87
C MET A 64 -19.29 -9.45 9.20
N LYS A 65 -19.63 -8.20 9.57
CA LYS A 65 -19.33 -7.68 10.92
C LYS A 65 -19.99 -8.52 12.02
N ARG A 66 -21.25 -8.92 11.87
CA ARG A 66 -21.95 -9.74 12.88
C ARG A 66 -21.38 -11.15 12.98
N GLU A 67 -21.10 -11.79 11.85
CA GLU A 67 -20.68 -13.20 11.80
C GLU A 67 -19.18 -13.40 12.09
N GLU A 68 -18.31 -12.44 11.73
CA GLU A 68 -16.85 -12.60 11.80
C GLU A 68 -16.13 -11.62 12.76
N SER A 69 -16.86 -10.76 13.50
CA SER A 69 -16.23 -9.75 14.36
C SER A 69 -15.25 -10.30 15.39
N ASP A 70 -15.55 -11.43 16.02
CA ASP A 70 -14.65 -11.99 17.05
C ASP A 70 -13.36 -12.53 16.45
N HIS A 71 -13.42 -13.10 15.24
CA HIS A 71 -12.22 -13.50 14.52
C HIS A 71 -11.45 -12.27 14.03
N ALA A 72 -12.14 -11.21 13.58
CA ALA A 72 -11.51 -9.96 13.15
C ALA A 72 -10.81 -9.24 14.30
N LYS A 73 -11.40 -9.23 15.51
CA LYS A 73 -10.73 -8.72 16.72
C LYS A 73 -9.45 -9.48 17.03
N ARG A 74 -9.50 -10.82 17.00
CA ARG A 74 -8.32 -11.67 17.28
C ARG A 74 -7.23 -11.46 16.22
N ALA A 75 -7.59 -11.47 14.94
CA ALA A 75 -6.65 -11.23 13.85
C ALA A 75 -6.02 -9.83 13.96
N LEU A 76 -6.83 -8.79 14.20
CA LEU A 76 -6.34 -7.43 14.41
C LEU A 76 -5.39 -7.35 15.60
N LEU A 77 -5.73 -7.99 16.72
CA LEU A 77 -4.88 -8.03 17.91
C LEU A 77 -3.54 -8.70 17.60
N VAL A 78 -3.53 -9.83 16.89
CA VAL A 78 -2.29 -10.52 16.49
C VAL A 78 -1.45 -9.62 15.59
N PHE A 79 -2.03 -9.01 14.56
CA PHE A 79 -1.28 -8.11 13.69
C PHE A 79 -0.78 -6.87 14.42
N LEU A 80 -1.55 -6.31 15.36
CA LEU A 80 -1.13 -5.19 16.19
C LEU A 80 0.04 -5.59 17.10
N LEU A 81 -0.02 -6.75 17.74
CA LEU A 81 1.07 -7.25 18.58
C LEU A 81 2.35 -7.50 17.77
N VAL A 82 2.24 -8.06 16.56
CA VAL A 82 3.40 -8.24 15.67
C VAL A 82 3.92 -6.89 15.19
N ALA A 83 3.04 -5.97 14.81
CA ALA A 83 3.41 -4.63 14.35
C ALA A 83 4.13 -3.84 15.43
N LEU A 84 3.63 -3.83 16.67
CA LEU A 84 4.26 -3.16 17.80
C LEU A 84 5.51 -3.90 18.28
N GLY A 85 5.43 -5.23 18.38
CA GLY A 85 6.52 -6.09 18.84
C GLY A 85 7.73 -6.09 17.92
N ALA A 86 7.54 -5.92 16.61
CA ALA A 86 8.64 -5.75 15.65
C ALA A 86 8.96 -4.26 15.42
N GLY A 87 7.95 -3.43 15.21
CA GLY A 87 8.12 -2.02 14.84
C GLY A 87 8.76 -1.17 15.93
N VAL A 88 8.39 -1.35 17.21
CA VAL A 88 8.97 -0.56 18.31
C VAL A 88 10.45 -0.90 18.51
N PRO A 89 10.88 -2.18 18.65
CA PRO A 89 12.30 -2.50 18.69
C PRO A 89 13.04 -2.09 17.41
N GLY A 90 12.43 -2.24 16.24
CA GLY A 90 12.99 -1.80 14.97
C GLY A 90 13.32 -0.30 14.96
N LEU A 91 12.42 0.54 15.48
CA LEU A 91 12.61 1.99 15.66
C LEU A 91 13.68 2.32 16.71
N LEU A 92 13.68 1.62 17.84
CA LEU A 92 14.65 1.83 18.92
C LEU A 92 16.09 1.51 18.49
N LEU A 93 16.26 0.53 17.59
CA LEU A 93 17.55 0.16 17.01
C LEU A 93 17.96 1.06 15.82
N ALA A 94 17.04 1.89 15.33
CA ALA A 94 17.28 2.72 14.15
C ALA A 94 18.01 4.03 14.50
N THR A 95 18.65 4.64 13.50
CA THR A 95 19.20 5.98 13.63
C THR A 95 18.08 7.02 13.77
N THR A 96 18.39 8.18 14.34
CA THR A 96 17.42 9.29 14.51
C THR A 96 16.79 9.71 13.17
N ALA A 97 17.55 9.67 12.07
CA ALA A 97 17.04 9.95 10.73
C ALA A 97 15.94 8.95 10.31
N VAL A 98 16.14 7.65 10.55
CA VAL A 98 15.13 6.61 10.27
C VAL A 98 13.91 6.78 11.16
N GLN A 99 14.09 7.12 12.44
CA GLN A 99 12.98 7.36 13.37
C GLN A 99 12.05 8.46 12.88
N PHE A 100 12.59 9.58 12.40
CA PHE A 100 11.78 10.64 11.78
C PHE A 100 11.17 10.20 10.45
N ALA A 101 11.90 9.46 9.62
CA ALA A 101 11.41 8.98 8.32
C ALA A 101 10.21 8.04 8.46
N VAL A 102 10.12 7.23 9.52
CA VAL A 102 8.94 6.39 9.80
C VAL A 102 7.67 7.21 10.06
N GLY A 103 7.81 8.46 10.50
CA GLY A 103 6.68 9.38 10.66
C GLY A 103 5.89 9.58 9.37
N ILE A 104 6.55 9.56 8.20
CA ILE A 104 5.92 9.77 6.89
C ILE A 104 4.88 8.67 6.59
N PRO A 105 5.23 7.37 6.50
CA PRO A 105 4.26 6.32 6.23
C PRO A 105 3.21 6.19 7.34
N LEU A 106 3.54 6.50 8.60
CA LEU A 106 2.56 6.47 9.70
C LEU A 106 1.48 7.54 9.55
N LEU A 107 1.86 8.79 9.24
CA LEU A 107 0.92 9.88 9.03
C LEU A 107 0.01 9.61 7.82
N LEU A 108 0.60 9.14 6.72
CA LEU A 108 -0.15 8.78 5.51
C LEU A 108 -1.08 7.58 5.75
N GLY A 109 -0.59 6.56 6.47
CA GLY A 109 -1.38 5.39 6.87
C GLY A 109 -2.55 5.72 7.77
N ALA A 110 -2.38 6.66 8.72
CA ALA A 110 -3.48 7.17 9.54
C ALA A 110 -4.55 7.85 8.67
N GLY A 111 -4.12 8.68 7.70
CA GLY A 111 -5.02 9.28 6.72
C GLY A 111 -5.78 8.24 5.87
N LEU A 112 -5.10 7.16 5.46
CA LEU A 112 -5.73 6.07 4.72
C LEU A 112 -6.77 5.34 5.57
N ILE A 113 -6.47 5.04 6.83
CA ILE A 113 -7.43 4.44 7.77
C ILE A 113 -8.66 5.35 7.93
N MET A 114 -8.47 6.67 8.04
CA MET A 114 -9.59 7.61 8.09
C MET A 114 -10.46 7.55 6.83
N LEU A 115 -9.87 7.56 5.64
CA LEU A 115 -10.63 7.43 4.39
C LEU A 115 -11.35 6.08 4.28
N ALA A 116 -10.70 5.00 4.71
CA ALA A 116 -11.27 3.67 4.80
C ALA A 116 -12.51 3.64 5.69
N ILE A 117 -12.43 4.24 6.89
CA ILE A 117 -13.58 4.37 7.80
C ILE A 117 -14.72 5.19 7.17
N GLN A 118 -14.40 6.16 6.32
CA GLN A 118 -15.39 6.94 5.56
C GLN A 118 -15.92 6.22 4.31
N GLY A 119 -15.42 5.01 3.99
CA GLY A 119 -15.80 4.26 2.79
C GLY A 119 -15.22 4.83 1.48
N LEU A 120 -14.24 5.73 1.58
CA LEU A 120 -13.60 6.41 0.43
C LEU A 120 -12.34 5.70 -0.07
N GLU A 121 -12.02 4.51 0.45
CA GLU A 121 -10.84 3.72 0.05
C GLU A 121 -10.80 3.43 -1.46
N ARG A 122 -11.97 3.20 -2.08
CA ARG A 122 -12.10 2.94 -3.53
C ARG A 122 -12.26 4.19 -4.39
N SER A 123 -12.02 5.37 -3.81
CA SER A 123 -11.98 6.62 -4.57
C SER A 123 -10.63 6.79 -5.26
N MET A 124 -10.56 7.64 -6.29
CA MET A 124 -9.28 8.02 -6.92
C MET A 124 -8.29 8.54 -5.88
N PHE A 125 -8.79 9.31 -4.91
CA PHE A 125 -7.98 9.91 -3.86
C PHE A 125 -7.50 8.85 -2.86
N GLY A 126 -8.38 7.92 -2.46
CA GLY A 126 -8.04 6.82 -1.55
C GLY A 126 -6.97 5.90 -2.12
N GLU A 127 -7.11 5.50 -3.39
CA GLU A 127 -6.10 4.66 -4.06
C GLU A 127 -4.79 5.41 -4.30
N GLY A 128 -4.85 6.70 -4.65
CA GLY A 128 -3.67 7.54 -4.75
C GLY A 128 -2.93 7.66 -3.41
N LEU A 129 -3.65 7.89 -2.31
CA LEU A 129 -3.08 7.92 -0.97
C LEU A 129 -2.51 6.55 -0.56
N ALA A 130 -3.15 5.45 -0.95
CA ALA A 130 -2.63 4.10 -0.73
C ALA A 130 -1.30 3.88 -1.43
N ALA A 131 -1.21 4.22 -2.71
CA ALA A 131 0.03 4.14 -3.48
C ALA A 131 1.16 4.97 -2.85
N ILE A 132 0.87 6.20 -2.42
CA ILE A 132 1.85 7.06 -1.74
C ILE A 132 2.26 6.45 -0.39
N THR A 133 1.31 6.00 0.42
CA THR A 133 1.57 5.40 1.74
C THR A 133 2.47 4.19 1.62
N LEU A 134 2.10 3.22 0.78
CA LEU A 134 2.84 1.97 0.64
C LEU A 134 4.23 2.20 0.04
N SER A 135 4.35 3.05 -0.99
CA SER A 135 5.65 3.38 -1.59
C SER A 135 6.55 4.17 -0.65
N SER A 136 6.00 5.00 0.23
CA SER A 136 6.77 5.78 1.21
C SER A 136 7.45 4.92 2.27
N THR A 137 7.03 3.66 2.45
CA THR A 137 7.71 2.71 3.35
C THR A 137 9.15 2.44 2.93
N ALA A 138 9.48 2.63 1.65
CA ALA A 138 10.84 2.46 1.15
C ALA A 138 11.82 3.51 1.73
N ILE A 139 11.34 4.68 2.17
CA ILE A 139 12.19 5.74 2.74
C ILE A 139 12.85 5.29 4.05
N PRO A 140 12.10 5.01 5.15
CA PRO A 140 12.72 4.57 6.40
C PRO A 140 13.44 3.23 6.25
N LEU A 141 12.92 2.31 5.43
CA LEU A 141 13.59 1.04 5.19
C LEU A 141 14.93 1.24 4.47
N GLY A 142 14.97 2.07 3.43
CA GLY A 142 16.18 2.37 2.66
C GLY A 142 17.27 2.97 3.53
N LEU A 143 16.91 4.01 4.29
CA LEU A 143 17.82 4.64 5.23
C LEU A 143 18.33 3.66 6.30
N SER A 144 17.47 2.76 6.80
CA SER A 144 17.87 1.73 7.77
C SER A 144 18.78 0.64 7.18
N ALA A 145 18.70 0.42 5.86
CA ALA A 145 19.53 -0.51 5.11
C ALA A 145 20.84 0.14 4.63
N GLY A 146 21.10 1.40 5.00
CA GLY A 146 22.33 2.12 4.62
C GLY A 146 22.28 2.75 3.22
N LEU A 147 21.12 2.81 2.57
CA LEU A 147 20.95 3.61 1.35
C LEU A 147 21.02 5.10 1.69
N ASP A 148 21.55 5.88 0.77
CA ASP A 148 21.44 7.33 0.84
C ASP A 148 19.99 7.78 0.57
N LEU A 149 19.67 9.02 0.95
CA LEU A 149 18.32 9.55 0.80
C LEU A 149 17.88 9.58 -0.67
N THR A 150 18.80 9.84 -1.60
CA THR A 150 18.51 9.89 -3.04
C THR A 150 18.03 8.54 -3.55
N SER A 151 18.75 7.47 -3.22
CA SER A 151 18.36 6.11 -3.63
C SER A 151 17.05 5.69 -3.00
N ALA A 152 16.83 6.00 -1.71
CA ALA A 152 15.58 5.68 -1.02
C ALA A 152 14.37 6.40 -1.66
N LEU A 153 14.52 7.69 -1.98
CA LEU A 153 13.50 8.47 -2.69
C LEU A 153 13.27 7.96 -4.12
N ALA A 154 14.34 7.57 -4.83
CA ALA A 154 14.22 6.99 -6.16
C ALA A 154 13.39 5.70 -6.13
N VAL A 155 13.65 4.78 -5.19
CA VAL A 155 12.87 3.56 -5.01
C VAL A 155 11.41 3.89 -4.69
N THR A 156 11.15 4.82 -3.76
CA THR A 156 9.79 5.29 -3.47
C THR A 156 9.09 5.84 -4.70
N LEU A 157 9.75 6.67 -5.51
CA LEU A 157 9.15 7.28 -6.69
C LEU A 157 8.85 6.25 -7.79
N ILE A 158 9.78 5.32 -8.03
CA ILE A 158 9.62 4.23 -9.01
C ILE A 158 8.35 3.42 -8.67
N TRP A 159 8.21 2.99 -7.42
CA TRP A 159 7.05 2.19 -7.01
C TRP A 159 5.76 3.01 -6.90
N LEU A 160 5.85 4.29 -6.55
CA LEU A 160 4.68 5.18 -6.58
C LEU A 160 4.13 5.31 -8.00
N VAL A 161 4.99 5.64 -8.97
CA VAL A 161 4.59 5.79 -10.38
C VAL A 161 4.04 4.47 -10.90
N THR A 162 4.71 3.35 -10.61
CA THR A 162 4.26 2.02 -11.02
C THR A 162 2.87 1.68 -10.46
N SER A 163 2.63 1.97 -9.19
CA SER A 163 1.35 1.71 -8.51
C SER A 163 0.22 2.59 -9.06
N LEU A 164 0.50 3.88 -9.31
CA LEU A 164 -0.47 4.80 -9.92
C LEU A 164 -0.84 4.40 -11.34
N LEU A 165 0.15 4.01 -12.16
CA LEU A 165 -0.09 3.53 -13.52
C LEU A 165 -0.89 2.22 -13.50
N GLY A 166 -0.54 1.27 -12.62
CA GLY A 166 -1.28 0.02 -12.45
C GLY A 166 -2.74 0.26 -12.07
N THR A 167 -2.97 1.14 -11.11
CA THR A 167 -4.32 1.57 -10.69
C THR A 167 -5.10 2.21 -11.84
N ALA A 168 -4.46 3.11 -12.60
CA ALA A 168 -5.08 3.75 -13.76
C ALA A 168 -5.49 2.71 -14.83
N VAL A 169 -4.64 1.72 -15.11
CA VAL A 169 -4.96 0.63 -16.05
C VAL A 169 -6.18 -0.16 -15.59
N VAL A 170 -6.25 -0.55 -14.32
CA VAL A 170 -7.39 -1.30 -13.78
C VAL A 170 -8.67 -0.47 -13.86
N ARG A 171 -8.63 0.80 -13.47
CA ARG A 171 -9.79 1.71 -13.54
C ARG A 171 -10.29 1.91 -14.97
N LEU A 172 -9.39 2.05 -15.93
CA LEU A 172 -9.78 2.17 -17.34
C LEU A 172 -10.35 0.87 -17.89
N THR A 173 -9.84 -0.27 -17.45
CA THR A 173 -10.35 -1.60 -17.85
C THR A 173 -11.76 -1.82 -17.31
N VAL A 174 -11.99 -1.53 -16.02
CA VAL A 174 -13.32 -1.59 -15.40
C VAL A 174 -14.27 -0.57 -16.02
N GLY A 175 -13.78 0.66 -16.25
CA GLY A 175 -14.55 1.73 -16.90
C GLY A 175 -15.00 1.33 -18.30
N ARG A 176 -14.11 0.71 -19.09
CA ARG A 176 -14.45 0.16 -20.41
C ARG A 176 -15.51 -0.94 -20.32
N ALA A 177 -15.35 -1.88 -19.40
CA ALA A 177 -16.29 -2.99 -19.23
C ALA A 177 -17.69 -2.54 -18.78
N LYS A 178 -17.79 -1.40 -18.07
CA LYS A 178 -19.05 -0.81 -17.62
C LYS A 178 -19.66 0.20 -18.59
N ALA A 179 -18.92 0.65 -19.60
CA ALA A 179 -19.41 1.64 -20.54
C ALA A 179 -20.52 1.04 -21.42
N LYS A 180 -21.73 1.63 -21.34
CA LYS A 180 -22.90 1.21 -22.13
C LYS A 180 -23.24 2.17 -23.27
N THR A 181 -22.64 3.35 -23.29
CA THR A 181 -22.86 4.40 -24.29
C THR A 181 -21.58 4.70 -25.05
N ASP A 182 -21.71 5.16 -26.30
CA ASP A 182 -20.57 5.53 -27.14
C ASP A 182 -19.79 6.71 -26.57
N GLU A 183 -20.46 7.66 -25.91
CA GLU A 183 -19.83 8.77 -25.20
C GLU A 183 -18.95 8.28 -24.04
N ALA A 184 -19.44 7.31 -23.25
CA ALA A 184 -18.65 6.72 -22.17
C ALA A 184 -17.43 5.94 -22.72
N LEU A 185 -17.61 5.23 -23.84
CA LEU A 185 -16.52 4.56 -24.54
C LEU A 185 -15.48 5.56 -25.07
N ALA A 186 -15.91 6.68 -25.65
CA ALA A 186 -15.02 7.74 -26.13
C ALA A 186 -14.21 8.36 -24.99
N GLY A 187 -14.85 8.63 -23.85
CA GLY A 187 -14.17 9.13 -22.65
C GLY A 187 -13.10 8.17 -22.12
N VAL A 188 -13.39 6.87 -22.10
CA VAL A 188 -12.40 5.85 -21.69
C VAL A 188 -11.25 5.74 -22.71
N ARG A 189 -11.54 5.82 -24.02
CA ARG A 189 -10.51 5.82 -25.08
C ARG A 189 -9.56 7.02 -24.92
N PHE A 190 -10.10 8.21 -24.71
CA PHE A 190 -9.31 9.42 -24.49
C PHE A 190 -8.36 9.27 -23.29
N LYS A 191 -8.89 8.84 -22.13
CA LYS A 191 -8.07 8.61 -20.93
C LYS A 191 -7.01 7.53 -21.13
N ARG A 192 -7.29 6.51 -21.96
CA ARG A 192 -6.30 5.47 -22.31
C ARG A 192 -5.17 6.02 -23.17
N VAL A 193 -5.48 6.87 -24.15
CA VAL A 193 -4.47 7.55 -24.96
C VAL A 193 -3.58 8.44 -24.08
N LEU A 194 -4.20 9.22 -23.19
CA LEU A 194 -3.47 10.04 -22.22
C LEU A 194 -2.53 9.19 -21.35
N LEU A 195 -3.01 8.05 -20.84
CA LEU A 195 -2.19 7.13 -20.05
C LEU A 195 -0.98 6.58 -20.84
N ILE A 196 -1.17 6.23 -22.12
CA ILE A 196 -0.06 5.78 -22.99
C ILE A 196 0.99 6.89 -23.12
N PHE A 197 0.58 8.14 -23.35
CA PHE A 197 1.50 9.27 -23.40
C PHE A 197 2.21 9.49 -22.06
N THR A 198 1.51 9.35 -20.93
CA THR A 198 2.13 9.42 -19.60
C THR A 198 3.17 8.33 -19.40
N CYS A 199 2.87 7.08 -19.77
CA CYS A 199 3.85 5.98 -19.70
C CYS A 199 5.08 6.25 -20.57
N LEU A 200 4.88 6.73 -21.79
CA LEU A 200 5.99 7.08 -22.70
C LEU A 200 6.84 8.21 -22.11
N ALA A 201 6.22 9.25 -21.55
CA ALA A 201 6.94 10.34 -20.91
C ALA A 201 7.76 9.86 -19.70
N VAL A 202 7.19 8.99 -18.87
CA VAL A 202 7.90 8.38 -17.73
C VAL A 202 9.11 7.56 -18.21
N ILE A 203 8.94 6.76 -19.27
CA ILE A 203 10.06 5.98 -19.84
C ILE A 203 11.14 6.91 -20.39
N VAL A 204 10.78 7.93 -21.16
CA VAL A 204 11.75 8.87 -21.75
C VAL A 204 12.51 9.61 -20.66
N VAL A 205 11.82 10.13 -19.65
CA VAL A 205 12.46 10.81 -18.52
C VAL A 205 13.35 9.84 -17.74
N GLY A 206 12.89 8.61 -17.50
CA GLY A 206 13.66 7.60 -16.77
C GLY A 206 14.90 7.09 -17.52
N VAL A 207 14.91 7.12 -18.85
CA VAL A 207 16.08 6.77 -19.67
C VAL A 207 17.07 7.94 -19.80
N ALA A 208 16.58 9.18 -19.70
CA ALA A 208 17.39 10.38 -19.86
C ALA A 208 18.04 10.88 -18.55
N ALA A 209 17.60 10.38 -17.39
CA ALA A 209 18.11 10.70 -16.06
C ALA A 209 19.21 9.73 -15.62
#